data_AF-A0A3S3TVC7-F1
#
_entry.id   AF-A0A3S3TVC7-F1
#
_cell.length_a   1.000
_cell.length_b   1.000
_cell.length_c   1.000
_cell.angle_alpha   90.00
_cell.angle_beta   90.00
_cell.angle_gamma   90.00
#
_symmetry.space_group_name_H-M   'P 1'
#
loop_
_entity.id
_entity.type
_entity.pdbx_description
1 polymer ?
#
loop_
_entity_poly.entity_id
_entity_poly.type
_entity_poly.pdbx_seq_one_letter_code
_entity_poly.pdbx_strand_id
1 'polypeptide(L)'
;MKYLIVDGYLGGTGIRDKYKAGYLNPKDLKLSDDIVNQIIIWLSKYKDAHHNGFNDLNIGNELDREGNEIAVKIKKELVHIKIEYFSAMRMTNETI
;
A
#
# COMPACT_ATOMS: atom_id res chain seq x y z
N MET A 1 16.24 4.93 -10.88
CA MET A 1 14.78 4.82 -11.07
C MET A 1 14.16 4.47 -9.73
N LYS A 2 13.18 5.24 -9.24
CA LYS A 2 12.51 4.96 -7.96
C LYS A 2 11.62 3.73 -8.12
N TYR A 3 11.59 2.86 -7.12
CA TYR A 3 10.81 1.63 -7.14
C TYR A 3 10.06 1.53 -5.83
N LEU A 4 8.74 1.70 -5.90
CA LEU A 4 7.87 1.69 -4.74
C LEU A 4 7.15 0.35 -4.60
N ILE A 5 6.84 0.00 -3.35
CA ILE A 5 5.91 -1.06 -3.02
C ILE A 5 4.81 -0.44 -2.17
N VAL A 6 3.56 -0.66 -2.58
CA VAL A 6 2.39 -0.53 -1.70
C VAL A 6 2.29 -1.85 -0.93
N ASP A 7 2.64 -1.80 0.34
CA ASP A 7 2.94 -2.96 1.15
C ASP A 7 1.78 -3.27 2.09
N GLY A 8 1.00 -4.30 1.75
CA GLY A 8 -0.10 -4.85 2.55
C GLY A 8 0.37 -5.86 3.59
N TYR A 9 1.53 -5.64 4.23
CA TYR A 9 2.11 -6.57 5.20
C TYR A 9 1.49 -6.48 6.59
N LEU A 10 1.27 -7.64 7.23
CA LEU A 10 0.58 -7.73 8.53
C LEU A 10 1.40 -7.12 9.67
N GLY A 11 2.74 -7.21 9.61
CA GLY A 11 3.65 -6.64 10.61
C GLY A 11 4.05 -5.19 10.34
N GLY A 12 3.48 -4.57 9.30
CA GLY A 12 3.76 -3.20 8.89
C GLY A 12 3.15 -2.92 7.53
N THR A 13 2.37 -1.85 7.42
CA THR A 13 1.65 -1.50 6.19
C THR A 13 2.04 -0.11 5.73
N GLY A 14 2.15 0.12 4.42
CA GLY A 14 2.33 1.45 3.86
C GLY A 14 3.11 1.47 2.55
N ILE A 15 3.68 2.62 2.22
CA ILE A 15 4.47 2.78 1.00
C ILE A 15 5.94 2.69 1.37
N ARG A 16 6.70 1.82 0.71
CA ARG A 16 8.17 1.74 0.90
C ARG A 16 8.93 1.80 -0.40
N ASP A 17 10.15 2.30 -0.32
CA ASP A 17 11.11 2.16 -1.42
C ASP A 17 11.70 0.75 -1.38
N LYS A 18 11.73 0.04 -2.51
CA LYS A 18 12.24 -1.34 -2.61
C LYS A 18 13.67 -1.46 -2.08
N TYR A 19 14.48 -0.41 -2.27
CA TYR A 19 15.91 -0.42 -1.98
C TYR A 19 16.27 0.26 -0.66
N LYS A 20 15.31 0.85 0.06
CA LYS A 20 15.55 1.51 1.34
C LYS A 20 14.77 0.84 2.45
N ALA A 21 15.28 0.96 3.67
CA ALA A 21 14.58 0.49 4.85
C ALA A 21 13.45 1.45 5.26
N GLY A 22 12.38 0.90 5.82
CA GLY A 22 11.28 1.65 6.42
C GLY A 22 10.19 2.10 5.43
N TYR A 23 9.13 2.64 6.02
CA TYR A 23 8.00 3.22 5.28
C TYR A 23 8.23 4.71 5.03
N LEU A 24 7.83 5.16 3.85
CA LEU A 24 7.85 6.54 3.43
C LEU A 24 6.59 7.24 3.96
N ASN A 25 6.73 8.51 4.31
CA ASN A 25 5.56 9.36 4.56
C ASN A 25 4.86 9.66 3.22
N PRO A 26 3.56 9.36 3.07
CA PRO A 26 2.81 9.63 1.83
C PRO A 26 2.91 11.09 1.36
N LYS A 27 3.03 12.05 2.29
CA LYS A 27 3.16 13.48 1.97
C LYS A 27 4.47 13.83 1.25
N ASP A 28 5.51 12.99 1.40
CA ASP A 28 6.81 13.21 0.76
C ASP A 28 6.86 12.65 -0.68
N LEU A 29 5.80 11.96 -1.13
CA LEU A 29 5.75 11.30 -2.43
C LEU A 29 5.37 12.22 -3.60
N LYS A 30 5.04 13.49 -3.33
CA LYS A 30 4.55 14.46 -4.32
C LYS A 30 3.32 13.95 -5.10
N LEU A 31 2.45 13.21 -4.42
CA LEU A 31 1.17 12.74 -4.92
C LEU A 31 0.10 13.81 -4.69
N SER A 32 -1.02 13.69 -5.39
CA SER A 32 -2.22 14.49 -5.09
C SER A 32 -2.75 14.20 -3.68
N ASP A 33 -3.41 15.21 -3.10
CA ASP A 33 -4.03 15.08 -1.78
C ASP A 33 -5.08 13.97 -1.73
N ASP A 34 -5.76 13.68 -2.85
CA ASP A 34 -6.72 12.57 -2.96
C ASP A 34 -6.05 11.22 -2.68
N ILE A 35 -4.95 10.93 -3.38
CA ILE A 35 -4.21 9.67 -3.19
C ILE A 35 -3.60 9.62 -1.79
N VAL A 36 -3.04 10.73 -1.31
CA VAL A 36 -2.47 10.81 0.06
C VAL A 36 -3.54 10.48 1.10
N ASN A 37 -4.73 11.06 0.98
CA ASN A 37 -5.84 10.79 1.89
C ASN A 37 -6.31 9.34 1.78
N GLN A 38 -6.38 8.78 0.58
CA GLN A 38 -6.73 7.37 0.39
C GLN A 38 -5.73 6.44 1.06
N ILE A 39 -4.42 6.71 0.96
CA ILE A 39 -3.38 5.93 1.64
C ILE A 39 -3.57 6.02 3.16
N ILE A 40 -3.80 7.21 3.71
CA ILE A 40 -4.00 7.40 5.16
C ILE A 40 -5.21 6.61 5.66
N ILE A 41 -6.33 6.65 4.92
CA ILE A 41 -7.55 5.90 5.25
C ILE A 41 -7.28 4.39 5.20
N TRP A 42 -6.63 3.91 4.15
CA TRP A 42 -6.27 2.51 3.98
C TRP A 42 -5.37 2.01 5.11
N LEU A 43 -4.37 2.80 5.52
CA LEU A 43 -3.51 2.50 6.68
C LEU A 43 -4.30 2.42 7.98
N SER A 44 -5.29 3.29 8.19
CA SER A 44 -6.18 3.22 9.36
C SER A 44 -6.98 1.92 9.38
N LYS A 45 -7.57 1.52 8.25
CA LYS A 45 -8.31 0.26 8.13
C LYS A 45 -7.42 -0.96 8.41
N TYR A 46 -6.19 -0.95 7.90
CA TYR A 46 -5.20 -1.99 8.18
C TYR A 46 -4.86 -2.08 9.68
N LYS A 47 -4.67 -0.94 10.33
CA LYS A 47 -4.42 -0.87 11.78
C LYS A 47 -5.59 -1.45 12.57
N ASP A 48 -6.82 -1.13 12.19
CA ASP A 48 -8.02 -1.65 12.84
C ASP A 48 -8.18 -3.16 12.61
N ALA A 49 -7.94 -3.64 11.39
CA ALA A 49 -7.93 -5.07 11.08
C ALA A 49 -6.85 -5.83 11.87
N HIS A 50 -5.66 -5.25 12.01
CA HIS A 50 -4.57 -5.80 12.81
C HIS A 50 -4.94 -5.89 14.30
N HIS A 51 -5.55 -4.84 14.88
CA HIS A 51 -6.03 -4.91 16.26
C HIS A 51 -7.07 -6.02 16.47
N ASN A 52 -7.89 -6.29 15.45
CA ASN A 52 -8.88 -7.37 15.46
C ASN A 52 -8.29 -8.74 15.05
N GLY A 53 -6.96 -8.85 14.92
CA GLY A 53 -6.26 -10.10 14.60
C GLY A 53 -6.52 -10.64 13.19
N PHE A 54 -7.03 -9.82 12.25
CA PHE A 54 -7.45 -10.26 10.92
C PHE A 54 -8.43 -11.46 10.94
N ASN A 55 -9.30 -11.51 11.95
CA ASN A 55 -10.26 -12.61 12.12
C ASN A 55 -11.30 -12.73 11.00
N ASP A 56 -11.49 -11.67 10.21
CA ASP A 56 -12.38 -11.65 9.05
C ASP A 56 -11.58 -11.65 7.74
N LEU A 57 -11.66 -12.76 7.02
CA LEU A 57 -10.99 -12.95 5.73
C LEU A 57 -11.52 -12.01 4.64
N ASN A 58 -12.77 -11.54 4.75
CA ASN A 58 -13.31 -10.57 3.79
C ASN A 58 -12.62 -9.22 3.91
N ILE A 59 -12.32 -8.78 5.14
CA ILE A 59 -11.57 -7.54 5.39
C ILE A 59 -10.19 -7.62 4.74
N GLY A 60 -9.48 -8.75 4.88
CA GLY A 60 -8.18 -8.94 4.23
C GLY A 60 -8.24 -8.79 2.70
N ASN A 61 -9.27 -9.36 2.06
CA ASN A 61 -9.46 -9.25 0.61
C ASN A 61 -9.83 -7.83 0.16
N GLU A 62 -10.65 -7.11 0.94
CA GLU A 62 -11.00 -5.72 0.66
C GLU A 62 -9.80 -4.79 0.78
N LEU A 63 -8.98 -5.00 1.81
CA LEU A 63 -7.73 -4.29 2.02
C LEU A 63 -6.73 -4.54 0.89
N ASP A 64 -6.64 -5.79 0.40
CA ASP A 64 -5.82 -6.13 -0.75
C ASP A 64 -6.27 -5.41 -2.03
N ARG A 65 -7.59 -5.37 -2.27
CA ARG A 65 -8.16 -4.67 -3.42
C ARG A 65 -7.85 -3.17 -3.35
N GLU A 66 -8.08 -2.55 -2.20
CA GLU A 66 -7.83 -1.11 -2.00
C GLU A 66 -6.34 -0.77 -2.15
N GLY A 67 -5.44 -1.64 -1.65
CA GLY A 67 -3.99 -1.47 -1.81
C GLY A 67 -3.54 -1.54 -3.28
N ASN A 68 -4.10 -2.46 -4.06
CA ASN A 68 -3.84 -2.55 -5.49
C ASN A 68 -4.36 -1.29 -6.24
N GLU A 69 -5.57 -0.83 -5.92
CA GLU A 69 -6.13 0.39 -6.50
C GLU A 69 -5.26 1.63 -6.22
N ILE A 70 -4.73 1.74 -5.00
CA ILE A 70 -3.77 2.78 -4.61
C ILE A 70 -2.50 2.67 -5.48
N ALA A 71 -1.95 1.47 -5.67
CA ALA A 71 -0.77 1.27 -6.50
C ALA A 71 -1.00 1.71 -7.95
N VAL A 72 -2.16 1.38 -8.53
CA VAL A 72 -2.57 1.83 -9.87
C VAL A 72 -2.67 3.35 -9.95
N LYS A 73 -3.27 4.01 -8.96
CA LYS A 73 -3.38 5.47 -8.94
C LYS A 73 -2.01 6.15 -8.81
N ILE A 74 -1.14 5.64 -7.94
CA ILE A 74 0.23 6.14 -7.81
C ILE A 74 0.99 5.98 -9.13
N LYS A 75 0.83 4.86 -9.84
CA LYS A 75 1.48 4.64 -11.14
C LYS A 75 1.05 5.68 -12.18
N LYS A 76 -0.22 6.08 -12.17
CA LYS A 76 -0.76 7.09 -13.08
C LYS A 76 -0.18 8.48 -12.83
N GLU A 77 0.05 8.88 -11.58
CA GLU A 77 0.66 10.17 -11.26
C GLU A 77 2.19 10.17 -11.38
N LEU A 78 2.83 9.06 -11.02
CA LEU A 78 4.28 8.88 -11.03
C LEU A 78 4.71 7.95 -12.17
N VAL A 79 4.42 8.33 -13.41
CA VAL A 79 4.62 7.46 -14.59
C VAL A 79 6.02 6.85 -14.74
N HIS A 80 7.05 7.54 -14.24
CA HIS A 80 8.47 7.18 -14.38
C HIS A 80 8.99 6.22 -13.29
N ILE A 81 8.16 5.81 -12.32
CA ILE A 81 8.58 4.87 -11.28
C ILE A 81 8.13 3.44 -11.60
N LYS A 82 8.85 2.45 -11.08
CA LYS A 82 8.30 1.09 -10.97
C LYS A 82 7.47 1.00 -9.69
N ILE A 83 6.34 0.32 -9.74
CA ILE A 83 5.51 0.10 -8.56
C ILE A 83 4.92 -1.31 -8.53
N GLU A 84 4.81 -1.85 -7.33
CA GLU A 84 4.18 -3.15 -7.04
C GLU A 84 3.22 -3.01 -5.87
N TYR A 85 2.22 -3.89 -5.84
CA TYR A 85 1.43 -4.18 -4.65
C TYR A 85 1.92 -5.49 -4.02
N PHE A 86 2.07 -5.53 -2.69
CA PHE A 86 2.36 -6.76 -1.95
C PHE A 86 1.17 -7.16 -1.09
N SER A 87 0.69 -8.40 -1.25
CA SER A 87 -0.34 -9.01 -0.39
C SER A 87 0.30 -9.96 0.60
N ALA A 88 0.12 -9.73 1.91
CA ALA A 88 0.50 -10.72 2.91
C ALA A 88 -0.42 -11.93 2.96
N MET A 89 -1.70 -11.78 2.60
CA MET A 89 -2.66 -12.87 2.56
C MET A 89 -2.30 -13.91 1.50
N ARG A 90 -1.77 -13.45 0.36
CA ARG A 90 -1.36 -14.30 -0.77
C ARG A 90 0.14 -14.57 -0.79
N MET A 91 0.93 -13.83 0.00
CA MET A 91 2.39 -13.85 0.01
C MET A 91 3.02 -13.58 -1.37
N THR A 92 2.41 -12.71 -2.18
CA THR A 92 2.86 -12.42 -3.54
C THR A 92 2.91 -10.92 -3.82
N ASN A 93 3.79 -10.53 -4.76
CA ASN A 93 3.79 -9.20 -5.34
C ASN A 93 3.04 -9.22 -6.68
N GLU A 94 2.31 -8.16 -6.96
CA GLU A 94 1.69 -7.88 -8.26
C GLU A 94 2.34 -6.62 -8.85
N THR A 95 2.89 -6.73 -10.06
CA THR A 95 3.49 -5.59 -10.77
C THR A 95 2.39 -4.80 -11.46
N ILE A 96 2.46 -3.47 -11.32
CA ILE A 96 1.47 -2.50 -11.84
C ILE A 96 2.08 -1.64 -12.95
#